data_AF-A0A8B8JYU6-F1
#
_entry.id   AF-A0A8B8JYU6-F1
#
_cell.length_a   1.000
_cell.length_b   1.000
_cell.length_c   1.000
_cell.angle_alpha   90.00
_cell.angle_beta   90.00
_cell.angle_gamma   90.00
#
_symmetry.space_group_name_H-M   'P 1'
#
loop_
_entity.id
_entity.type
_entity.pdbx_description
1 polymer ?
#
loop_
_entity_poly.entity_id
_entity_poly.type
_entity_poly.pdbx_seq_one_letter_code
_entity_poly.pdbx_strand_id
1 'polypeptide(L)'
;MAQKAEKNETDFKVPETITPCSTNPATIPEPSRFFDASTTAPAASSRSPKRPLPPQDPLQTDQAPSSEPKRAVNRCSGCRRRVGLTGFRCRCGELFCAEHRYSDRHDCSYDYKAAGREAIARENPVVKAAKIVKV
;
A
#
# COMPACT_ATOMS: atom_id res chain seq x y z
N MET A 1 -26.61 52.44 -24.25
CA MET A 1 -26.70 51.03 -24.69
C MET A 1 -26.12 50.16 -23.59
N ALA A 2 -26.82 49.08 -23.25
CA ALA A 2 -26.95 48.51 -21.91
C ALA A 2 -25.73 47.76 -21.32
N GLN A 3 -25.78 47.67 -19.99
CA GLN A 3 -25.00 46.89 -19.02
C GLN A 3 -25.18 45.37 -19.29
N LYS A 4 -24.13 44.53 -19.33
CA LYS A 4 -23.30 43.96 -18.25
C LYS A 4 -23.77 42.56 -17.80
N ALA A 5 -22.81 41.64 -17.84
CA ALA A 5 -22.61 40.49 -16.95
C ALA A 5 -23.58 39.30 -17.03
N GLU A 6 -23.14 38.28 -17.77
CA GLU A 6 -23.52 36.88 -17.61
C GLU A 6 -23.11 36.39 -16.20
N LYS A 7 -24.11 36.08 -15.36
CA LYS A 7 -23.93 35.35 -14.11
C LYS A 7 -24.12 33.87 -14.42
N ASN A 8 -23.03 33.10 -14.42
CA ASN A 8 -23.11 31.65 -14.30
C ASN A 8 -23.06 31.31 -12.80
N GLU A 9 -24.23 31.11 -12.21
CA GLU A 9 -24.36 30.50 -10.87
C GLU A 9 -24.17 28.98 -11.04
N THR A 10 -23.01 28.47 -10.61
CA THR A 10 -22.84 27.03 -10.40
C THR A 10 -23.47 26.67 -9.05
N ASP A 11 -24.65 26.07 -9.13
CA ASP A 11 -25.41 25.41 -8.07
C ASP A 11 -24.49 24.64 -7.10
N PHE A 12 -24.35 25.17 -5.88
CA PHE A 12 -23.61 24.51 -4.81
C PHE A 12 -24.54 23.49 -4.15
N LYS A 13 -24.65 22.32 -4.77
CA LYS A 13 -25.43 21.20 -4.22
C LYS A 13 -24.67 20.57 -3.06
N VAL A 14 -24.99 20.98 -1.84
CA VAL A 14 -24.55 20.31 -0.60
C VAL A 14 -25.27 18.98 -0.49
N PRO A 15 -24.58 17.82 -0.41
CA PRO A 15 -25.21 16.62 0.09
C PRO A 15 -25.33 16.70 1.62
N GLU A 16 -26.56 16.64 2.10
CA GLU A 16 -26.89 16.55 3.52
C GLU A 16 -26.49 15.19 4.10
N THR A 17 -26.16 15.22 5.40
CA THR A 17 -26.11 14.12 6.38
C THR A 17 -25.00 13.08 6.29
N ILE A 18 -23.92 13.33 7.04
CA ILE A 18 -23.13 12.25 7.65
C ILE A 18 -23.39 12.30 9.16
N THR A 19 -24.11 11.28 9.64
CA THR A 19 -24.38 11.00 11.05
C THR A 19 -23.06 10.68 11.78
N PRO A 20 -22.68 11.37 12.85
CA PRO A 20 -21.51 10.98 13.63
C PRO A 20 -21.86 9.81 14.56
N CYS A 21 -21.27 8.64 14.33
CA CYS A 21 -21.28 7.58 15.33
C CYS A 21 -20.31 7.96 16.46
N SER A 22 -20.84 8.24 17.65
CA SER A 22 -20.07 8.38 18.88
C SER A 22 -19.42 7.04 19.25
N THR A 23 -18.11 6.94 19.07
CA THR A 23 -17.29 5.94 19.73
C THR A 23 -16.38 6.63 20.75
N ASN A 24 -16.59 6.27 22.00
CA ASN A 24 -15.88 6.76 23.17
C ASN A 24 -14.37 6.46 23.09
N PRO A 25 -13.49 7.31 23.64
CA PRO A 25 -12.06 7.02 23.68
C PRO A 25 -11.78 5.95 24.74
N ALA A 26 -11.43 4.74 24.30
CA ALA A 26 -10.84 3.73 25.16
C ALA A 26 -9.36 4.06 25.42
N THR A 27 -9.05 4.26 26.70
CA THR A 27 -7.73 4.44 27.29
C THR A 27 -6.70 3.44 26.75
N ILE A 28 -5.55 3.94 26.29
CA ILE A 28 -4.37 3.14 25.94
C ILE A 28 -3.59 2.86 27.24
N PRO A 29 -3.40 1.60 27.68
CA PRO A 29 -2.45 1.31 28.75
C PRO A 29 -1.02 1.24 28.20
N GLU A 30 -0.11 1.88 28.95
CA GLU A 30 1.34 1.91 28.77
C GLU A 30 1.96 0.50 28.89
N PRO A 31 2.92 0.10 28.03
CA PRO A 31 3.62 -1.17 28.21
C PRO A 31 4.73 -1.02 29.26
N SER A 32 4.40 -1.39 30.50
CA SER A 32 5.35 -1.58 31.58
C SER A 32 6.23 -2.80 31.32
N ARG A 33 7.52 -2.60 31.55
CA ARG A 33 8.60 -3.57 31.38
C ARG A 33 8.45 -4.73 32.34
N PHE A 34 8.36 -5.94 31.81
CA PHE A 34 8.35 -7.14 32.65
C PHE A 34 9.04 -8.34 31.98
N PHE A 35 10.08 -8.81 32.68
CA PHE A 35 10.73 -10.13 32.69
C PHE A 35 11.86 -10.42 31.70
N ASP A 36 13.07 -10.00 32.07
CA ASP A 36 14.31 -10.72 31.82
C ASP A 36 14.39 -11.95 32.74
N ALA A 37 14.27 -13.15 32.17
CA ALA A 37 14.78 -14.39 32.75
C ALA A 37 14.74 -15.50 31.71
N SER A 38 15.91 -15.93 31.22
CA SER A 38 16.19 -17.34 30.91
C SER A 38 17.66 -17.54 30.56
N THR A 39 18.40 -17.93 31.60
CA THR A 39 19.23 -19.13 31.68
C THR A 39 20.06 -19.53 30.45
N THR A 40 21.37 -19.43 30.66
CA THR A 40 22.44 -20.00 29.85
C THR A 40 22.52 -21.53 29.89
N ALA A 41 22.84 -22.10 28.71
CA ALA A 41 23.67 -23.29 28.44
C ALA A 41 22.99 -24.68 28.35
N PRO A 42 23.69 -25.72 27.83
CA PRO A 42 24.03 -25.92 26.41
C PRO A 42 23.73 -27.37 25.92
N ALA A 43 23.68 -27.63 24.61
CA ALA A 43 23.90 -28.99 24.10
C ALA A 43 24.31 -29.01 22.62
N ALA A 44 25.46 -29.63 22.38
CA ALA A 44 25.98 -30.03 21.08
C ALA A 44 25.20 -31.21 20.48
N SER A 45 25.09 -31.30 19.15
CA SER A 45 25.57 -32.47 18.40
C SER A 45 25.27 -32.42 16.90
N SER A 46 26.29 -32.89 16.17
CA SER A 46 26.26 -33.61 14.89
C SER A 46 25.79 -32.89 13.61
N ARG A 47 26.80 -32.37 12.90
CA ARG A 47 26.89 -32.33 11.44
C ARG A 47 26.84 -33.75 10.87
N SER A 48 26.06 -33.99 9.81
CA SER A 48 26.46 -34.86 8.68
C SER A 48 25.50 -34.78 7.49
N PRO A 49 25.96 -35.09 6.26
CA PRO A 49 25.62 -34.32 5.06
C PRO A 49 24.64 -35.01 4.07
N LYS A 50 24.22 -34.18 3.10
CA LYS A 50 23.57 -34.47 1.81
C LYS A 50 23.68 -35.91 1.31
N ARG A 51 22.53 -36.51 0.99
CA ARG A 51 22.43 -37.60 0.00
C ARG A 51 22.01 -37.01 -1.37
N PRO A 52 22.79 -37.21 -2.44
CA PRO A 52 22.50 -36.73 -3.79
C PRO A 52 21.29 -37.42 -4.45
N LEU A 53 20.69 -36.69 -5.40
CA LEU A 53 19.58 -37.10 -6.25
C LEU A 53 19.95 -38.30 -7.14
N PRO A 54 18.99 -39.17 -7.52
CA PRO A 54 19.17 -40.04 -8.67
C PRO A 54 19.11 -39.22 -9.99
N PRO A 55 19.92 -39.58 -11.00
CA PRO A 55 19.91 -38.92 -12.31
C PRO A 55 18.56 -39.16 -12.99
N GLN A 56 17.95 -38.09 -13.50
CA GLN A 56 16.89 -38.22 -14.49
C GLN A 56 17.52 -37.79 -15.81
N ASP A 57 17.74 -38.77 -16.69
CA ASP A 57 18.25 -38.57 -18.03
C ASP A 57 17.41 -37.55 -18.82
N PRO A 58 18.05 -36.73 -19.68
CA PRO A 58 17.37 -35.75 -20.51
C PRO A 58 16.72 -36.47 -21.69
N LEU A 59 15.46 -36.88 -21.54
CA LEU A 59 14.61 -37.13 -22.69
C LEU A 59 14.25 -35.80 -23.32
N GLN A 60 15.09 -35.40 -24.27
CA GLN A 60 14.72 -34.49 -25.35
C GLN A 60 13.46 -35.03 -26.02
N THR A 61 12.37 -34.29 -25.91
CA THR A 61 11.28 -34.35 -26.87
C THR A 61 11.22 -32.97 -27.50
N ASP A 62 11.85 -32.88 -28.67
CA ASP A 62 11.41 -32.03 -29.75
C ASP A 62 9.91 -32.26 -29.99
N GLN A 63 9.03 -31.32 -29.62
CA GLN A 63 8.01 -30.80 -30.52
C GLN A 63 7.14 -29.68 -29.93
N ALA A 64 6.87 -28.71 -30.81
CA ALA A 64 5.76 -27.74 -30.84
C ALA A 64 5.85 -26.47 -29.95
N PRO A 65 5.75 -25.26 -30.53
CA PRO A 65 5.60 -24.03 -29.77
C PRO A 65 4.15 -23.93 -29.28
N SER A 66 3.80 -24.62 -28.20
CA SER A 66 2.62 -24.26 -27.42
C SER A 66 2.98 -22.99 -26.65
N SER A 67 2.39 -21.88 -27.08
CA SER A 67 2.45 -20.59 -26.39
C SER A 67 1.62 -20.65 -25.11
N GLU A 68 2.02 -21.51 -24.18
CA GLU A 68 1.51 -21.46 -22.82
C GLU A 68 2.14 -20.25 -22.13
N PRO A 69 1.35 -19.30 -21.59
CA PRO A 69 1.93 -18.19 -20.85
C PRO A 69 2.65 -18.77 -19.64
N LYS A 70 3.98 -18.74 -19.67
CA LYS A 70 4.84 -19.07 -18.51
C LYS A 70 4.28 -18.33 -17.32
N ARG A 71 3.67 -19.05 -16.37
CA ARG A 71 3.01 -18.45 -15.19
C ARG A 71 4.04 -17.61 -14.45
N ALA A 72 3.95 -16.29 -14.60
CA ALA A 72 4.87 -15.37 -13.96
C ALA A 72 4.76 -15.58 -12.44
N VAL A 73 5.86 -15.95 -11.81
CA VAL A 73 5.88 -16.18 -10.36
C VAL A 73 5.93 -14.82 -9.68
N ASN A 74 4.79 -14.40 -9.11
CA ASN A 74 4.72 -13.15 -8.34
C ASN A 74 5.59 -13.26 -7.09
N ARG A 75 6.59 -12.38 -6.98
CA ARG A 75 7.52 -12.26 -5.86
C ARG A 75 7.49 -10.84 -5.31
N CYS A 76 7.73 -10.71 -4.01
CA CYS A 76 7.86 -9.42 -3.35
C CYS A 76 9.11 -8.68 -3.84
N SER A 77 9.02 -7.40 -4.19
CA SER A 77 10.18 -6.64 -4.67
C SER A 77 11.19 -6.30 -3.56
N GLY A 78 10.74 -6.20 -2.30
CA GLY A 78 11.62 -5.96 -1.15
C GLY A 78 12.35 -7.21 -0.65
N CYS A 79 11.62 -8.30 -0.38
CA CYS A 79 12.19 -9.52 0.23
C CYS A 79 12.24 -10.75 -0.68
N ARG A 80 11.78 -10.65 -1.93
CA ARG A 80 11.77 -11.73 -2.96
C ARG A 80 11.00 -13.00 -2.57
N ARG A 81 10.29 -12.99 -1.43
CA ARG A 81 9.36 -14.06 -1.01
C ARG A 81 8.26 -14.23 -2.07
N ARG A 82 7.85 -15.47 -2.34
CA ARG A 82 6.72 -15.76 -3.23
C ARG A 82 5.44 -15.25 -2.59
N VAL A 83 4.71 -14.40 -3.31
CA VAL A 83 3.48 -13.73 -2.85
C VAL A 83 2.24 -14.22 -3.57
N GLY A 84 2.40 -14.98 -4.67
CA GLY A 84 1.31 -15.71 -5.31
C GLY A 84 0.13 -14.80 -5.69
N LEU A 85 -1.08 -15.18 -5.27
CA LEU A 85 -2.32 -14.41 -5.47
C LEU A 85 -2.50 -13.31 -4.41
N THR A 86 -1.87 -13.44 -3.24
CA THR A 86 -2.03 -12.54 -2.08
C THR A 86 -1.04 -11.38 -2.08
N GLY A 87 -0.50 -11.03 -3.24
CA GLY A 87 0.41 -9.89 -3.39
C GLY A 87 -0.32 -8.55 -3.33
N PHE A 88 0.22 -7.59 -2.59
CA PHE A 88 -0.28 -6.23 -2.54
C PHE A 88 0.46 -5.38 -3.57
N ARG A 89 -0.27 -4.71 -4.46
CA ARG A 89 0.30 -3.73 -5.37
C ARG A 89 0.42 -2.39 -4.66
N CYS A 90 1.63 -1.83 -4.62
CA CYS A 90 1.83 -0.46 -4.17
C CYS A 90 1.49 0.53 -5.29
N ARG A 91 1.30 1.80 -4.96
CA ARG A 91 1.05 2.88 -5.94
C ARG A 91 2.25 3.13 -6.86
N CYS A 92 3.46 2.75 -6.44
CA CYS A 92 4.65 2.77 -7.29
C CYS A 92 4.66 1.66 -8.37
N GLY A 93 3.68 0.74 -8.37
CA GLY A 93 3.54 -0.31 -9.39
C GLY A 93 4.16 -1.65 -9.01
N GLU A 94 5.06 -1.67 -8.02
CA GLU A 94 5.69 -2.88 -7.50
C GLU A 94 4.75 -3.72 -6.62
N LEU A 95 5.10 -4.99 -6.44
CA LEU A 95 4.25 -5.99 -5.76
C LEU A 95 4.96 -6.53 -4.51
N PHE A 96 4.26 -6.53 -3.38
CA PHE A 96 4.84 -6.78 -2.06
C PHE A 96 4.07 -7.81 -1.24
N CYS A 97 4.73 -8.38 -0.23
CA CYS A 97 4.08 -9.20 0.81
C CYS A 97 3.44 -8.31 1.89
N ALA A 98 2.72 -8.92 2.83
CA ALA A 98 2.03 -8.21 3.92
C ALA A 98 2.97 -7.29 4.74
N GLU A 99 4.21 -7.73 4.98
CA GLU A 99 5.21 -6.98 5.75
C GLU A 99 5.77 -5.76 4.99
N HIS A 100 5.87 -5.83 3.66
CA HIS A 100 6.46 -4.77 2.81
C HIS A 100 5.39 -3.95 2.07
N ARG A 101 4.12 -4.08 2.48
CA ARG A 101 2.97 -3.44 1.82
C ARG A 101 3.02 -1.91 1.92
N TYR A 102 3.49 -1.39 3.04
CA TYR A 102 3.47 0.04 3.32
C TYR A 102 4.68 0.76 2.73
N SER A 103 4.51 2.05 2.39
CA SER A 103 5.51 2.87 1.69
C SER A 103 6.75 3.18 2.52
N ASP A 104 6.71 3.00 3.83
CA ASP A 104 7.84 3.10 4.75
C ASP A 104 8.71 1.83 4.73
N ARG A 105 8.17 0.70 4.27
CA ARG A 105 8.83 -0.61 4.26
C ARG A 105 9.56 -0.92 2.96
N HIS A 106 9.52 -0.03 1.98
CA HIS A 106 10.26 -0.13 0.73
C HIS A 106 10.58 1.26 0.20
N ASP A 107 11.52 1.35 -0.75
CA ASP A 107 11.85 2.61 -1.41
C ASP A 107 10.76 2.99 -2.42
N CYS A 108 9.64 3.50 -1.92
CA CYS A 108 8.49 3.88 -2.73
C CYS A 108 8.78 5.16 -3.52
N SER A 109 8.78 5.08 -4.85
CA SER A 109 8.96 6.23 -5.75
C SER A 109 7.71 7.11 -5.92
N TYR A 110 6.59 6.77 -5.27
CA TYR A 110 5.32 7.48 -5.45
C TYR A 110 5.18 8.66 -4.50
N ASP A 111 4.92 9.85 -5.05
CA ASP A 111 4.77 11.10 -4.29
C ASP A 111 3.37 11.28 -3.69
N TYR A 112 3.13 10.68 -2.52
CA TYR A 112 1.87 10.81 -1.78
C TYR A 112 1.51 12.26 -1.43
N LYS A 113 2.51 13.10 -1.15
CA LYS A 113 2.31 14.51 -0.78
C LYS A 113 1.78 15.34 -1.95
N ALA A 114 2.31 15.14 -3.15
CA ALA A 114 1.86 15.84 -4.34
C ALA A 114 0.44 15.42 -4.70
N ALA A 115 0.19 14.11 -4.77
CA ALA A 115 -1.13 13.57 -5.05
C ALA A 115 -2.18 14.01 -4.01
N GLY A 116 -1.81 14.06 -2.73
CA GLY A 116 -2.69 14.56 -1.66
C GLY A 116 -3.05 16.03 -1.82
N ARG A 117 -2.08 16.90 -2.12
CA ARG A 117 -2.33 18.32 -2.38
C ARG A 117 -3.25 18.54 -3.57
N GLU A 118 -3.05 17.78 -4.65
CA GLU A 118 -3.89 17.88 -5.84
C GLU A 118 -5.33 17.45 -5.56
N ALA A 119 -5.54 16.37 -4.81
CA ALA A 119 -6.88 15.93 -4.40
C ALA A 119 -7.57 16.99 -3.53
N ILE A 120 -6.87 17.52 -2.52
CA ILE A 120 -7.40 18.56 -1.63
C ILE A 120 -7.71 19.86 -2.39
N ALA A 121 -6.87 20.25 -3.34
CA ALA A 121 -7.09 21.44 -4.17
C ALA A 121 -8.29 21.28 -5.12
N ARG A 122 -8.52 20.06 -5.61
CA ARG A 122 -9.69 19.73 -6.45
C ARG A 122 -10.98 19.75 -5.65
N GLU A 123 -10.94 19.33 -4.39
CA GLU A 123 -12.13 19.20 -3.54
C GLU A 123 -12.48 20.48 -2.79
N ASN A 124 -11.51 21.35 -2.46
CA ASN A 124 -11.79 22.62 -1.80
C ASN A 124 -12.41 23.63 -2.78
N PRO A 125 -13.67 24.05 -2.58
CA PRO A 125 -14.27 25.10 -3.38
C PRO A 125 -13.58 26.45 -3.08
N VAL A 126 -13.44 27.27 -4.10
CA VAL A 126 -12.75 28.56 -3.97
C VAL A 126 -13.65 29.56 -3.25
N VAL A 127 -13.41 29.76 -1.96
CA VAL A 127 -14.14 30.76 -1.15
C VAL A 127 -13.61 32.17 -1.47
N LYS A 128 -14.37 32.94 -2.25
CA LYS A 128 -14.13 34.37 -2.48
C LYS A 128 -15.28 35.18 -1.87
N ALA A 129 -15.03 35.81 -0.72
CA ALA A 129 -15.98 36.76 -0.15
C ALA A 129 -15.83 38.14 -0.83
N ALA A 130 -16.95 38.81 -1.07
CA ALA A 130 -16.93 40.19 -1.55
C ALA A 130 -16.37 41.12 -0.46
N LYS A 131 -15.47 42.03 -0.85
CA LYS A 131 -14.91 43.04 0.08
C LYS A 131 -16.05 43.97 0.54
N ILE A 132 -16.29 44.02 1.84
CA ILE A 132 -17.33 44.87 2.44
C ILE A 132 -16.96 46.33 2.19
N VAL A 133 -17.90 47.09 1.61
CA VAL A 133 -17.78 48.54 1.48
C VAL A 133 -18.21 49.17 2.80
N LYS A 134 -17.36 50.03 3.35
CA LYS A 134 -17.62 50.73 4.61
C LYS A 134 -18.75 51.74 4.41
N VAL A 135 -19.75 51.69 5.30
CA VAL A 135 -20.85 52.67 5.42
C VAL A 135 -20.37 53.85 6.26
#